data_AF-A0A8S9H2L9-F1
#
_entry.id   AF-A0A8S9H2L9-F1
#
_cell.length_a   1.000
_cell.length_b   1.000
_cell.length_c   1.000
_cell.angle_alpha   90.00
_cell.angle_beta   90.00
_cell.angle_gamma   90.00
#
_symmetry.space_group_name_H-M   'P 1'
#
loop_
_entity.id
_entity.type
_entity.pdbx_description
1 polymer ?
#
loop_
_entity_poly.entity_id
_entity_poly.type
_entity_poly.pdbx_seq_one_letter_code
_entity_poly.pdbx_strand_id
1 'polypeptide(L)'
;MHLFNGIFSYIGLQFFADYNSKLLESSNYITRRQAIKLLGDILLDRSNSVVMTKYVSSMDHLRILMNLLRESSKTIQIDAFHVFKLFVANQRKPSDIINILVANKNKLLRLLADVKPDKEDESFEADKAQVVREIVSLKP
;
A
#
# COMPACT_ATOMS: atom_id res chain seq x y z
N MET A 1 -1.44 -0.83 26.68
CA MET A 1 -1.44 -0.93 25.20
C MET A 1 -2.50 -1.93 24.70
N HIS A 2 -3.72 -1.90 25.26
CA HIS A 2 -4.84 -2.78 24.89
C HIS A 2 -6.05 -2.01 24.32
N LEU A 3 -5.98 -0.67 24.28
CA LEU A 3 -7.10 0.19 23.89
C LEU A 3 -7.34 0.28 22.38
N PHE A 4 -6.38 -0.15 21.54
CA PHE A 4 -6.51 -0.05 20.07
C PHE A 4 -7.17 -1.27 19.41
N ASN A 5 -7.14 -2.45 20.04
CA ASN A 5 -7.67 -3.69 19.43
C ASN A 5 -9.21 -3.69 19.29
N GLY A 6 -9.93 -3.03 20.20
CA GLY A 6 -11.40 -2.93 20.15
C GLY A 6 -11.92 -1.91 19.13
N ILE A 7 -11.18 -0.82 18.91
CA ILE A 7 -11.61 0.30 18.06
C ILE A 7 -11.62 -0.14 16.58
N PHE A 8 -10.56 -0.78 16.10
CA PHE A 8 -10.46 -1.11 14.67
C PHE A 8 -11.29 -2.32 14.22
N SER A 9 -11.74 -3.18 15.14
CA SER A 9 -12.56 -4.35 14.79
C SER A 9 -14.01 -4.00 14.43
N TYR A 10 -14.55 -2.91 14.99
CA TYR A 10 -15.92 -2.43 14.73
C TYR A 10 -15.99 -1.08 14.00
N ILE A 11 -14.93 -0.24 14.06
CA ILE A 11 -14.90 1.11 13.45
C ILE A 11 -14.06 1.14 12.16
N GLY A 12 -13.37 0.03 11.82
CA GLY A 12 -12.35 0.00 10.77
C GLY A 12 -12.81 0.49 9.39
N LEU A 13 -14.02 0.14 8.94
CA LEU A 13 -14.47 0.49 7.58
C LEU A 13 -14.71 2.01 7.41
N GLN A 14 -15.42 2.64 8.35
CA GLN A 14 -15.69 4.08 8.27
C GLN A 14 -14.41 4.89 8.50
N PHE A 15 -13.57 4.46 9.45
CA PHE A 15 -12.29 5.12 9.69
C PHE A 15 -11.44 5.18 8.42
N PHE A 16 -11.24 4.06 7.72
CA PHE A 16 -10.42 4.06 6.52
C PHE A 16 -11.07 4.79 5.34
N ALA A 17 -12.40 4.80 5.24
CA ALA A 17 -13.08 5.62 4.23
C ALA A 17 -12.77 7.12 4.41
N ASP A 18 -12.91 7.64 5.63
CA ASP A 18 -12.59 9.03 5.95
C ASP A 18 -11.09 9.30 5.86
N TYR A 19 -10.25 8.39 6.37
CA TYR A 19 -8.81 8.50 6.33
C TYR A 19 -8.27 8.61 4.90
N ASN A 20 -8.76 7.73 4.02
CA ASN A 20 -8.33 7.68 2.64
C ASN A 20 -8.74 8.96 1.90
N SER A 21 -10.03 9.30 1.94
CA SER A 21 -10.59 10.44 1.19
C SER A 21 -10.11 11.80 1.70
N LYS A 22 -9.90 11.95 3.02
CA LYS A 22 -9.53 13.26 3.61
C LYS A 22 -8.03 13.44 3.77
N LEU A 23 -7.28 12.35 3.99
CA LEU A 23 -5.85 12.43 4.33
C LEU A 23 -4.95 11.93 3.19
N LEU A 24 -5.16 10.70 2.69
CA LEU A 24 -4.32 10.15 1.61
C LEU A 24 -4.55 10.87 0.27
N GLU A 25 -5.79 11.29 0.01
CA GLU A 25 -6.16 12.03 -1.19
C GLU A 25 -6.19 13.56 -0.97
N SER A 26 -5.74 14.03 0.20
CA SER A 26 -5.66 15.47 0.51
C SER A 26 -4.86 16.21 -0.55
N SER A 27 -5.23 17.44 -0.93
CA SER A 27 -4.38 18.29 -1.78
C SER A 27 -3.12 18.78 -1.07
N ASN A 28 -3.09 18.73 0.27
CA ASN A 28 -1.95 19.17 1.06
C ASN A 28 -0.84 18.11 1.11
N TYR A 29 0.34 18.46 0.61
CA TYR A 29 1.51 17.58 0.56
C TYR A 29 1.91 17.00 1.93
N ILE A 30 2.00 17.84 2.96
CA ILE A 30 2.42 17.40 4.30
C ILE A 30 1.40 16.41 4.87
N THR A 31 0.12 16.68 4.66
CA THR A 31 -0.97 15.78 5.09
C THR A 31 -0.84 14.42 4.42
N ARG A 32 -0.72 14.38 3.08
CA ARG A 32 -0.55 13.11 2.35
C ARG A 32 0.68 12.34 2.83
N ARG A 33 1.82 13.03 2.96
CA ARG A 33 3.09 12.42 3.40
C ARG A 33 2.97 11.77 4.78
N GLN A 34 2.41 12.48 5.75
CA GLN A 34 2.27 11.93 7.10
C GLN A 34 1.20 10.84 7.15
N ALA A 35 0.15 10.95 6.34
CA ALA A 35 -0.88 9.93 6.26
C ALA A 35 -0.35 8.61 5.68
N ILE A 36 0.36 8.63 4.54
CA ILE A 36 0.86 7.38 3.97
C ILE A 36 1.86 6.67 4.90
N LYS A 37 2.72 7.45 5.58
CA LYS A 37 3.64 6.91 6.58
C LYS A 37 2.89 6.25 7.75
N LEU A 38 1.91 6.96 8.33
CA LEU A 38 1.10 6.45 9.44
C LEU A 38 0.30 5.22 9.02
N LEU A 39 -0.23 5.17 7.80
CA LEU A 39 -0.90 3.98 7.27
C LEU A 39 0.06 2.78 7.24
N GLY A 40 1.29 2.98 6.77
CA GLY A 40 2.33 1.95 6.81
C GLY A 40 2.57 1.42 8.22
N ASP A 41 2.77 2.32 9.19
CA ASP A 41 2.97 1.97 10.60
C ASP A 41 1.79 1.16 11.17
N ILE A 42 0.55 1.57 10.88
CA ILE A 42 -0.67 0.87 11.32
C ILE A 42 -0.75 -0.54 10.74
N LEU A 43 -0.50 -0.70 9.44
CA LEU A 43 -0.68 -1.98 8.74
C LEU A 43 0.45 -2.98 9.00
N LEU A 44 1.65 -2.48 9.33
CA LEU A 44 2.83 -3.31 9.65
C LEU A 44 2.86 -3.76 11.12
N ASP A 45 2.09 -3.12 12.00
CA ASP A 45 1.94 -3.57 13.39
C ASP A 45 1.25 -4.95 13.43
N ARG A 46 1.93 -5.94 14.02
CA ARG A 46 1.44 -7.32 14.12
C ARG A 46 0.11 -7.43 14.86
N SER A 47 -0.15 -6.52 15.81
CA SER A 47 -1.43 -6.48 16.54
C SER A 47 -2.62 -6.10 15.63
N ASN A 48 -2.34 -5.44 14.50
CA ASN A 48 -3.33 -5.01 13.51
C ASN A 48 -3.46 -5.96 12.32
N SER A 49 -2.97 -7.20 12.40
CA SER A 49 -2.97 -8.15 11.27
C SER A 49 -4.36 -8.38 10.63
N VAL A 50 -5.42 -8.39 11.43
CA VAL A 50 -6.81 -8.50 10.94
C VAL A 50 -7.21 -7.27 10.12
N VAL A 51 -6.83 -6.09 10.59
CA VAL A 51 -7.07 -4.81 9.91
C VAL A 51 -6.28 -4.75 8.60
N MET A 52 -5.00 -5.11 8.66
CA MET A 52 -4.13 -5.19 7.48
C MET A 52 -4.74 -6.09 6.41
N THR A 53 -5.12 -7.32 6.78
CA THR A 53 -5.71 -8.29 5.84
C THR A 53 -6.98 -7.73 5.16
N LYS A 54 -7.85 -7.05 5.93
CA LYS A 54 -9.04 -6.40 5.37
C LYS A 54 -8.68 -5.24 4.45
N TYR A 55 -7.74 -4.39 4.85
CA TYR A 55 -7.33 -3.22 4.06
C TYR A 55 -6.74 -3.62 2.70
N VAL A 56 -5.85 -4.62 2.68
CA VAL A 56 -5.15 -5.08 1.45
C VAL A 56 -6.00 -5.97 0.55
N SER A 57 -7.24 -6.24 0.96
CA SER A 57 -8.24 -6.98 0.17
C SER A 57 -9.24 -6.04 -0.52
N SER A 58 -9.07 -4.72 -0.41
CA SER A 58 -9.96 -3.73 -1.02
C SER A 58 -9.38 -3.15 -2.31
N MET A 59 -10.13 -3.30 -3.40
CA MET A 59 -9.81 -2.72 -4.70
C MET A 59 -9.66 -1.20 -4.66
N ASP A 60 -10.51 -0.50 -3.91
CA ASP A 60 -10.46 0.96 -3.84
C ASP A 60 -9.21 1.44 -3.11
N HIS A 61 -8.79 0.73 -2.06
CA HIS A 61 -7.54 1.03 -1.38
C HIS A 61 -6.34 0.82 -2.32
N LEU A 62 -6.32 -0.28 -3.08
CA LEU A 62 -5.26 -0.53 -4.06
C LEU A 62 -5.13 0.62 -5.07
N ARG A 63 -6.25 1.13 -5.59
CA ARG A 63 -6.25 2.25 -6.55
C ARG A 63 -5.62 3.51 -5.96
N ILE A 64 -5.93 3.84 -4.71
CA ILE A 64 -5.32 4.98 -4.00
C ILE A 64 -3.80 4.79 -3.92
N LEU A 65 -3.34 3.61 -3.51
CA LEU A 65 -1.90 3.32 -3.40
C LEU A 65 -1.22 3.37 -4.78
N MET A 66 -1.85 2.85 -5.83
CA MET A 66 -1.32 2.93 -7.20
C MET A 66 -1.24 4.37 -7.71
N ASN A 67 -2.13 5.28 -7.28
CA ASN A 67 -2.03 6.70 -7.57
C ASN A 67 -0.89 7.36 -6.78
N LEU A 68 -0.72 7.04 -5.49
CA LEU A 68 0.37 7.57 -4.67
C LEU A 68 1.75 7.12 -5.17
N LEU A 69 1.87 5.92 -5.73
CA LEU A 69 3.10 5.47 -6.40
C LEU A 69 3.49 6.35 -7.61
N ARG A 70 2.55 7.11 -8.18
CA ARG A 70 2.77 8.01 -9.32
C ARG A 70 3.03 9.46 -8.92
N GLU A 71 2.99 9.78 -7.62
CA GLU A 71 3.24 11.14 -7.12
C GLU A 71 4.66 11.61 -7.46
N SER A 72 4.86 12.92 -7.64
CA SER A 72 6.19 13.47 -7.89
C SER A 72 7.12 13.42 -6.67
N SER A 73 6.55 13.36 -5.46
CA SER A 73 7.34 13.25 -4.23
C SER A 73 7.88 11.84 -4.05
N LYS A 74 9.20 11.72 -4.19
CA LYS A 74 9.94 10.48 -3.92
C LYS A 74 9.65 9.90 -2.53
N THR A 75 9.47 10.75 -1.51
CA THR A 75 9.14 10.26 -0.16
C THR A 75 7.77 9.58 -0.12
N ILE A 76 6.76 10.20 -0.74
CA ILE A 76 5.41 9.60 -0.82
C ILE A 76 5.46 8.30 -1.63
N GLN A 77 6.22 8.24 -2.72
CA GLN A 77 6.37 7.02 -3.52
C GLN A 77 6.96 5.87 -2.70
N ILE A 78 8.00 6.13 -1.89
CA ILE A 78 8.65 5.11 -1.04
C ILE A 78 7.69 4.60 0.04
N ASP A 79 7.01 5.51 0.76
CA ASP A 79 6.03 5.11 1.77
C ASP A 79 4.84 4.35 1.13
N ALA A 80 4.39 4.79 -0.05
CA ALA A 80 3.35 4.10 -0.81
C ALA A 80 3.79 2.70 -1.26
N PHE A 81 5.07 2.53 -1.63
CA PHE A 81 5.63 1.21 -1.96
C PHE A 81 5.59 0.26 -0.76
N HIS A 82 5.94 0.73 0.44
CA HIS A 82 5.89 -0.09 1.66
C HIS A 82 4.47 -0.59 2.00
N VAL A 83 3.44 0.16 1.65
CA VAL A 83 2.05 -0.29 1.79
C VAL A 83 1.63 -1.17 0.61
N PHE A 84 1.97 -0.78 -0.62
CA PHE A 84 1.63 -1.52 -1.85
C PHE A 84 2.18 -2.95 -1.84
N LYS A 85 3.40 -3.17 -1.32
CA LYS A 85 3.97 -4.52 -1.23
C LYS A 85 3.10 -5.49 -0.43
N LEU A 86 2.31 -5.01 0.52
CA LEU A 86 1.38 -5.85 1.31
C LEU A 86 0.23 -6.39 0.47
N PHE A 87 -0.27 -5.62 -0.51
CA PHE A 87 -1.27 -6.10 -1.47
C PHE A 87 -0.71 -7.23 -2.34
N VAL A 88 0.51 -7.07 -2.82
CA VAL A 88 1.19 -8.06 -3.67
C VAL A 88 1.60 -9.31 -2.86
N ALA A 89 1.95 -9.15 -1.58
CA ALA A 89 2.31 -10.26 -0.70
C ALA A 89 1.10 -11.03 -0.14
N ASN A 90 -0.12 -10.49 -0.23
CA ASN A 90 -1.31 -11.15 0.30
C ASN A 90 -1.57 -12.50 -0.41
N GLN A 91 -1.37 -13.62 0.30
CA GLN A 91 -1.54 -14.96 -0.27
C GLN A 91 -3.01 -15.26 -0.63
N ARG A 92 -3.97 -14.56 -0.02
CA ARG A 92 -5.42 -14.67 -0.29
C ARG A 92 -5.93 -13.43 -1.03
N LYS A 93 -5.16 -12.96 -2.01
CA LYS A 93 -5.54 -11.86 -2.90
C LYS A 93 -6.92 -12.13 -3.54
N PRO A 94 -7.89 -11.23 -3.38
CA PRO A 94 -9.14 -11.25 -4.14
C PRO A 94 -8.92 -11.17 -5.67
N SER A 95 -9.87 -11.71 -6.45
CA SER A 95 -9.74 -11.77 -7.92
C SER A 95 -9.74 -10.40 -8.59
N ASP A 96 -10.50 -9.44 -8.06
CA ASP A 96 -10.49 -8.04 -8.50
C ASP A 96 -9.12 -7.36 -8.31
N ILE A 97 -8.44 -7.63 -7.20
CA ILE A 97 -7.05 -7.21 -6.97
C ILE A 97 -6.11 -7.81 -8.01
N ILE A 98 -6.20 -9.12 -8.25
CA ILE A 98 -5.38 -9.81 -9.27
C ILE A 98 -5.63 -9.19 -10.65
N ASN A 99 -6.89 -9.00 -11.02
CA ASN A 99 -7.29 -8.43 -12.30
C ASN A 99 -6.71 -7.02 -12.50
N ILE A 100 -6.73 -6.16 -11.49
CA ILE A 100 -6.14 -4.82 -11.56
C ILE A 100 -4.62 -4.87 -11.74
N LEU A 101 -3.94 -5.72 -10.97
CA LEU A 101 -2.48 -5.87 -11.07
C LEU A 101 -2.07 -6.41 -12.44
N VAL A 102 -2.81 -7.39 -12.97
CA VAL A 102 -2.60 -7.95 -14.32
C VAL A 102 -2.88 -6.89 -15.41
N ALA A 103 -4.01 -6.20 -15.33
CA ALA A 103 -4.39 -5.17 -16.31
C ALA A 103 -3.38 -4.01 -16.37
N ASN A 104 -2.70 -3.71 -15.25
CA ASN A 104 -1.72 -2.63 -15.16
C ASN A 104 -0.26 -3.11 -15.13
N LYS A 105 -0.01 -4.42 -15.35
CA LYS A 105 1.28 -5.08 -15.15
C LYS A 105 2.46 -4.31 -15.74
N ASN A 106 2.41 -3.99 -17.03
CA ASN A 106 3.51 -3.30 -17.72
C ASN A 106 3.79 -1.90 -17.16
N LYS A 107 2.75 -1.16 -16.78
CA LYS A 107 2.90 0.18 -16.21
C LYS A 107 3.47 0.12 -14.79
N LEU A 108 3.00 -0.83 -13.98
CA LEU A 108 3.50 -1.06 -12.63
C LEU A 108 4.98 -1.45 -12.64
N LEU A 109 5.39 -2.37 -13.52
CA LEU A 109 6.78 -2.80 -13.61
C LEU A 109 7.73 -1.64 -13.99
N ARG A 110 7.31 -0.76 -14.91
CA ARG A 110 8.08 0.45 -15.25
C ARG A 110 8.18 1.38 -14.05
N LEU A 111 7.05 1.66 -13.40
CA LEU A 111 7.02 2.53 -12.22
C LEU A 111 7.93 2.02 -11.11
N LEU A 112 7.87 0.73 -10.79
CA LEU A 112 8.70 0.10 -9.77
C LEU A 112 10.20 0.11 -10.11
N ALA A 113 10.58 0.09 -11.39
CA ALA A 113 11.98 0.22 -11.79
C ALA A 113 12.55 1.61 -11.47
N ASP A 114 11.71 2.64 -11.53
CA ASP A 114 12.08 4.04 -11.28
C ASP A 114 12.07 4.41 -9.80
N VAL A 115 11.31 3.68 -8.97
CA VAL A 115 11.30 3.88 -7.51
C VAL A 115 12.62 3.39 -6.90
N LYS A 116 13.34 4.33 -6.28
CA LYS A 116 14.63 4.08 -5.60
C LYS A 116 14.69 4.88 -4.31
N PRO A 117 15.31 4.37 -3.23
CA PRO A 117 15.56 5.16 -2.02
C PRO A 117 16.62 6.26 -2.27
N ASP A 118 16.77 7.20 -1.34
CA ASP A 118 17.82 8.25 -1.42
C ASP A 118 19.21 7.73 -1.03
N LYS A 119 19.24 6.68 -0.22
CA LYS A 119 20.45 6.01 0.24
C LYS A 119 20.36 4.54 -0.15
N GLU A 120 21.50 3.86 -0.22
CA GLU A 120 21.52 2.42 -0.40
C GLU A 120 20.71 1.75 0.73
N ASP A 121 19.74 0.94 0.31
CA ASP A 121 18.86 0.19 1.20
C ASP A 121 18.61 -1.18 0.56
N GLU A 122 19.41 -2.15 0.97
CA GLU A 122 19.34 -3.53 0.48
C GLU A 122 17.99 -4.19 0.79
N SER A 123 17.37 -3.85 1.92
CA SER A 123 16.06 -4.38 2.30
C SER A 123 14.99 -3.87 1.34
N PHE A 124 15.02 -2.59 1.00
CA PHE A 124 14.10 -2.00 0.04
C PHE A 124 14.24 -2.65 -1.34
N GLU A 125 15.46 -2.82 -1.82
CA GLU A 125 15.71 -3.45 -3.12
C GLU A 125 15.30 -4.93 -3.14
N ALA A 126 15.48 -5.67 -2.04
CA ALA A 126 15.01 -7.05 -1.89
C ALA A 126 13.48 -7.14 -1.93
N ASP A 127 12.78 -6.28 -1.16
CA ASP A 127 11.32 -6.17 -1.19
C ASP A 127 10.81 -5.86 -2.60
N LYS A 128 11.46 -4.91 -3.29
CA LYS A 128 11.09 -4.50 -4.66
C LYS A 128 11.27 -5.63 -5.65
N ALA A 129 12.38 -6.35 -5.57
CA ALA A 129 12.62 -7.51 -6.40
C ALA A 129 11.57 -8.60 -6.17
N GLN A 130 11.13 -8.83 -4.92
CA GLN A 130 10.05 -9.75 -4.62
C GLN A 130 8.72 -9.31 -5.22
N VAL A 131 8.33 -8.05 -5.03
CA VAL A 131 7.10 -7.48 -5.60
C VAL A 131 7.08 -7.62 -7.12
N VAL A 132 8.20 -7.32 -7.80
CA VAL A 132 8.33 -7.47 -9.24
C VAL A 132 8.13 -8.92 -9.68
N ARG A 133 8.80 -9.88 -9.01
CA ARG A 133 8.64 -11.31 -9.34
C ARG A 133 7.20 -11.78 -9.20
N GLU A 134 6.51 -11.37 -8.13
CA GLU A 134 5.11 -11.72 -7.91
C GLU A 134 4.19 -11.12 -8.98
N ILE A 135 4.35 -9.83 -9.30
CA ILE A 135 3.54 -9.19 -10.36
C ILE A 135 3.75 -9.88 -11.72
N VAL A 136 4.98 -10.27 -12.05
CA VAL A 136 5.28 -11.00 -13.29
C VAL A 136 4.56 -12.36 -13.31
N SER A 137 4.56 -13.09 -12.19
CA SER A 137 3.98 -14.44 -12.06
C SER A 137 2.45 -14.46 -12.11
N LEU A 138 1.78 -13.33 -11.81
CA LEU A 138 0.32 -13.24 -11.85
C LEU A 138 -0.25 -13.60 -13.22
N LYS A 139 -1.31 -14.41 -13.22
CA LYS A 139 -2.12 -14.75 -14.39
C LYS A 139 -3.54 -14.20 -14.20
N PRO A 140 -4.27 -13.92 -15.30
CA PRO A 140 -5.69 -13.58 -15.23
C PRO A 140 -6.50 -14.67 -14.50
#